data_AF-A0A381VQE0-F1
#
_entry.id   AF-A0A381VQE0-F1
#
_cell.length_a   1.000
_cell.length_b   1.000
_cell.length_c   1.000
_cell.angle_alpha   90.00
_cell.angle_beta   90.00
_cell.angle_gamma   90.00
#
_symmetry.space_group_name_H-M   'P 1'
#
loop_
_entity.id
_entity.type
_entity.pdbx_description
1 polymer ?
#
loop_
_entity_poly.entity_id
_entity_poly.type
_entity_poly.pdbx_seq_one_letter_code
_entity_poly.pdbx_strand_id
1 'polypeptide(L)'
;MKHLKIGFIVLLLAIVPNAQAGEVSFRYGFIGKQGTGDETLVVIEAGATLHSGDPLKLNFEHSKGTWFYICYRSTLDEYALLYSAKGRKSKKSEVAFGTLGWLALDQNVGEENFILIASEKRLKKLEKFLASYKKAKGKSRKRFFKRIHALIEKLHGGESAGKGAVLAQRLEKPVIGGVAFRGSQSDGISAKSLTHEAVGDDVALTMFVIQHR
;
A
#
# COMPACT_ATOMS: atom_id res chain seq x y z
N MET A 1 2.44 -2.47 64.61
CA MET A 1 1.59 -1.91 63.54
C MET A 1 2.13 -2.42 62.21
N LYS A 2 1.39 -3.28 61.51
CA LYS A 2 1.82 -3.95 60.27
C LYS A 2 1.36 -3.10 59.08
N HIS A 3 2.29 -2.53 58.31
CA HIS A 3 1.96 -1.83 57.07
C HIS A 3 1.95 -2.83 55.91
N LEU A 4 0.75 -3.18 55.46
CA LEU A 4 0.51 -3.98 54.26
C LEU A 4 0.67 -3.07 53.04
N LYS A 5 1.79 -3.21 52.31
CA LYS A 5 1.99 -2.53 51.02
C LYS A 5 1.30 -3.35 49.93
N ILE A 6 0.11 -2.91 49.53
CA ILE A 6 -0.61 -3.45 48.36
C ILE A 6 0.11 -2.90 47.11
N GLY A 7 0.95 -3.72 46.49
CA GLY A 7 1.53 -3.41 45.20
C GLY A 7 0.50 -3.62 44.09
N PHE A 8 0.10 -2.53 43.44
CA PHE A 8 -0.74 -2.57 42.24
C PHE A 8 0.09 -3.14 41.08
N ILE A 9 -0.12 -4.42 40.74
CA ILE A 9 0.45 -5.01 39.54
C ILE A 9 -0.42 -4.56 38.37
N VAL A 10 0.05 -3.57 37.61
CA VAL A 10 -0.56 -3.19 36.33
C VAL A 10 -0.18 -4.28 35.33
N LEU A 11 -1.08 -5.24 35.13
CA LEU A 11 -0.99 -6.23 34.08
C LEU A 11 -1.25 -5.54 32.73
N LEU A 12 -0.18 -5.12 32.05
CA LEU A 12 -0.23 -4.71 30.65
C LEU A 12 -0.58 -5.94 29.81
N LEU A 13 -1.88 -6.13 29.55
CA LEU A 13 -2.38 -7.05 28.54
C LEU A 13 -1.86 -6.58 27.18
N ALA A 14 -0.80 -7.22 26.68
CA ALA A 14 -0.41 -7.12 25.30
C ALA A 14 -1.57 -7.70 24.45
N ILE A 15 -2.32 -6.81 23.79
CA ILE A 15 -3.32 -7.21 22.80
C ILE A 15 -2.52 -7.73 21.61
N VAL A 16 -2.30 -9.04 21.57
CA VAL A 16 -1.88 -9.73 20.34
C VAL A 16 -3.08 -9.68 19.39
N PRO A 17 -2.95 -9.04 18.21
CA PRO A 17 -4.03 -9.07 17.22
C PRO A 17 -4.25 -10.53 16.83
N ASN A 18 -5.44 -11.02 17.15
CA ASN A 18 -5.86 -12.38 16.85
C ASN A 18 -6.28 -12.39 15.38
N ALA A 19 -5.31 -12.40 14.46
CA ALA A 19 -5.59 -12.45 13.03
C ALA A 19 -6.37 -13.74 12.72
N GLN A 20 -7.63 -13.58 12.32
CA GLN A 20 -8.51 -14.69 11.99
C GLN A 20 -7.96 -15.41 10.75
N ALA A 21 -8.04 -16.73 10.69
CA ALA A 21 -7.57 -17.48 9.52
C ALA A 21 -8.31 -16.99 8.27
N GLY A 22 -7.57 -16.45 7.29
CA GLY A 22 -8.12 -15.81 6.10
C GLY A 22 -7.96 -14.28 6.07
N GLU A 23 -7.72 -13.62 7.20
CA GLU A 23 -7.49 -12.18 7.24
C GLU A 23 -6.15 -11.83 6.55
N VAL A 24 -6.21 -10.86 5.64
CA VAL A 24 -5.05 -10.33 4.93
C VAL A 24 -4.98 -8.84 5.17
N SER A 25 -3.78 -8.33 5.50
CA SER A 25 -3.55 -6.91 5.68
C SER A 25 -2.23 -6.44 5.07
N PHE A 26 -2.16 -5.14 4.84
CA PHE A 26 -0.93 -4.45 4.46
C PHE A 26 -0.99 -2.99 4.92
N ARG A 27 0.20 -2.41 5.11
CA ARG A 27 0.36 -0.99 5.39
C ARG A 27 1.19 -0.33 4.30
N TYR A 28 0.90 0.93 4.01
CA TYR A 28 1.55 1.65 2.93
C TYR A 28 1.61 3.14 3.20
N GLY A 29 2.45 3.84 2.45
CA GLY A 29 2.43 5.30 2.39
C GLY A 29 3.28 5.84 1.26
N PHE A 30 2.85 6.99 0.75
CA PHE A 30 3.54 7.75 -0.28
C PHE A 30 4.31 8.89 0.36
N ILE A 31 5.55 9.10 -0.09
CA ILE A 31 6.38 10.23 0.29
C ILE A 31 6.91 10.96 -0.94
N GLY A 32 7.07 12.27 -0.84
CA GLY A 32 7.71 13.11 -1.84
C GLY A 32 8.92 13.84 -1.28
N LYS A 33 9.60 14.63 -2.12
CA LYS A 33 10.68 15.53 -1.72
C LYS A 33 10.23 16.98 -1.89
N GLN A 34 10.52 17.83 -0.91
CA GLN A 34 10.25 19.27 -1.00
C GLN A 34 11.54 20.08 -0.77
N GLY A 35 11.76 21.09 -1.61
CA GLY A 35 12.87 22.05 -1.52
C GLY A 35 14.09 21.70 -2.38
N THR A 36 14.91 22.72 -2.65
CA THR A 36 16.24 22.59 -3.27
C THR A 36 17.31 22.65 -2.17
N GLY A 37 17.86 21.51 -1.74
CA GLY A 37 18.82 21.42 -0.62
C GLY A 37 18.67 20.11 0.14
N ASP A 38 18.95 20.10 1.46
CA ASP A 38 18.71 18.94 2.33
C ASP A 38 17.27 18.44 2.16
N GLU A 39 17.13 17.33 1.44
CA GLU A 39 15.87 16.84 0.89
C GLU A 39 14.87 16.54 2.02
N THR A 40 13.92 17.44 2.24
CA THR A 40 12.87 17.23 3.23
C THR A 40 11.85 16.25 2.64
N LEU A 41 11.72 15.10 3.29
CA LEU A 41 10.71 14.11 2.94
C LEU A 41 9.36 14.51 3.52
N VAL A 42 8.34 14.53 2.66
CA VAL A 42 6.95 14.86 3.04
C VAL A 42 6.03 13.70 2.73
N VAL A 43 4.99 13.50 3.53
CA VAL A 43 3.93 12.52 3.23
C VAL A 43 3.06 13.07 2.11
N ILE A 44 2.76 12.24 1.13
CA ILE A 44 1.75 12.52 0.10
C ILE A 44 0.46 11.85 0.56
N GLU A 45 -0.58 12.66 0.74
CA GLU A 45 -1.91 12.20 1.14
C GLU A 45 -2.73 11.80 -0.09
N ALA A 46 -3.75 10.94 0.10
CA ALA A 46 -4.63 10.56 -1.00
C ALA A 46 -5.38 11.79 -1.55
N GLY A 47 -5.44 11.90 -2.88
CA GLY A 47 -6.00 13.07 -3.57
C GLY A 47 -5.08 14.28 -3.63
N ALA A 48 -3.84 14.19 -3.12
CA ALA A 48 -2.86 15.26 -3.24
C ALA A 48 -2.59 15.63 -4.70
N THR A 49 -2.32 16.91 -4.92
CA THR A 49 -1.86 17.42 -6.21
C THR A 49 -0.36 17.27 -6.33
N LEU A 50 0.11 16.60 -7.39
CA LEU A 50 1.52 16.55 -7.78
C LEU A 50 1.67 17.09 -9.19
N HIS A 51 2.80 17.74 -9.47
CA HIS A 51 3.15 18.20 -10.80
C HIS A 51 4.01 17.18 -11.54
N SER A 52 4.03 17.28 -12.87
CA SER A 52 4.95 16.51 -13.69
C SER A 52 6.40 16.65 -13.20
N GLY A 53 7.11 15.52 -13.05
CA GLY A 53 8.47 15.51 -12.53
C GLY A 53 8.60 15.54 -11.00
N ASP A 54 7.52 15.78 -10.25
CA ASP A 54 7.57 15.71 -8.78
C ASP A 54 7.96 14.29 -8.34
N PRO A 55 9.00 14.13 -7.49
CA PRO A 55 9.43 12.82 -7.05
C PRO A 55 8.46 12.25 -6.01
N LEU A 56 8.01 11.01 -6.23
CA LEU A 56 7.25 10.25 -5.26
C LEU A 56 7.84 8.86 -5.03
N LYS A 57 7.63 8.31 -3.84
CA LYS A 57 8.08 6.96 -3.45
C LYS A 57 6.99 6.29 -2.64
N LEU A 58 6.65 5.06 -3.03
CA LEU A 58 5.69 4.21 -2.32
C LEU A 58 6.44 3.20 -1.45
N ASN A 59 6.26 3.30 -0.14
CA ASN A 59 6.71 2.31 0.82
C ASN A 59 5.54 1.44 1.28
N PHE A 60 5.78 0.16 1.50
CA PHE A 60 4.74 -0.76 1.93
C PHE A 60 5.30 -1.91 2.77
N GLU A 61 4.45 -2.49 3.60
CA GLU A 61 4.67 -3.77 4.25
C GLU A 61 3.42 -4.65 4.11
N HIS A 62 3.61 -5.94 3.97
CA HIS A 62 2.51 -6.90 3.90
C HIS A 62 2.86 -8.20 4.62
N SER A 63 1.82 -8.93 5.02
CA SER A 63 1.97 -10.17 5.79
C SER A 63 2.79 -11.23 5.05
N LYS A 64 3.48 -12.07 5.82
CA LYS A 64 4.13 -13.28 5.28
C LYS A 64 3.12 -14.19 4.61
N GLY A 65 3.58 -14.91 3.58
CA GLY A 65 2.78 -15.96 2.96
C GLY A 65 1.66 -15.43 2.06
N THR A 66 1.33 -14.14 2.10
CA THR A 66 0.39 -13.49 1.19
C THR A 66 1.13 -13.00 -0.06
N TRP A 67 0.41 -12.93 -1.16
CA TRP A 67 0.81 -12.25 -2.39
C TRP A 67 0.48 -10.77 -2.29
N PHE A 68 1.39 -9.93 -2.76
CA PHE A 68 1.20 -8.50 -2.81
C PHE A 68 1.44 -7.98 -4.22
N TYR A 69 0.56 -7.10 -4.67
CA TYR A 69 0.55 -6.53 -6.01
C TYR A 69 0.41 -5.01 -5.92
N ILE A 70 1.19 -4.30 -6.73
CA ILE A 70 0.98 -2.88 -6.98
C ILE A 70 0.74 -2.71 -8.46
N CYS A 71 -0.50 -2.38 -8.81
CA CYS A 71 -0.90 -1.99 -10.15
C CYS A 71 -0.97 -0.47 -10.22
N TYR A 72 -0.73 0.08 -11.40
CA TYR A 72 -0.86 1.50 -11.68
C TYR A 72 -1.75 1.69 -12.89
N ARG A 73 -2.67 2.66 -12.83
CA ARG A 73 -3.45 3.14 -13.96
C ARG A 73 -3.13 4.62 -14.16
N SER A 74 -2.55 4.93 -15.30
CA SER A 74 -2.17 6.30 -15.65
C SER A 74 -3.38 7.17 -16.04
N THR A 75 -3.14 8.46 -16.22
CA THR A 75 -4.10 9.44 -16.75
C THR A 75 -4.65 9.09 -18.14
N LEU A 76 -3.90 8.29 -18.91
CA LEU A 76 -4.30 7.78 -20.23
C LEU A 76 -5.02 6.41 -20.15
N ASP A 77 -5.48 6.01 -18.97
CA ASP A 77 -6.11 4.70 -18.71
C ASP A 77 -5.17 3.52 -19.06
N GLU A 78 -3.85 3.71 -18.90
CA GLU A 78 -2.89 2.65 -19.14
C GLU A 78 -2.56 1.87 -17.87
N TYR A 79 -2.82 0.55 -17.89
CA TYR A 79 -2.47 -0.33 -16.77
C TYR A 79 -1.01 -0.80 -16.85
N ALA A 80 -0.32 -0.74 -15.71
CA ALA A 80 0.98 -1.35 -15.48
C ALA A 80 0.99 -2.19 -14.19
N LEU A 81 1.80 -3.26 -14.16
CA LEU A 81 2.14 -3.99 -12.94
C LEU A 81 3.50 -3.49 -12.46
N LEU A 82 3.52 -2.71 -11.38
CA LEU A 82 4.74 -2.13 -10.82
C LEU A 82 5.45 -3.09 -9.87
N TYR A 83 4.68 -3.94 -9.17
CA TYR A 83 5.22 -4.92 -8.23
C TYR A 83 4.32 -6.14 -8.13
N SER A 84 4.93 -7.32 -7.99
CA SER A 84 4.25 -8.53 -7.57
C SER A 84 5.21 -9.46 -6.85
N ALA A 85 4.92 -9.85 -5.61
CA ALA A 85 5.72 -10.83 -4.90
C ALA A 85 4.92 -11.56 -3.83
N LYS A 86 5.38 -12.75 -3.45
CA LYS A 86 4.93 -13.44 -2.25
C LYS A 86 5.80 -13.02 -1.07
N GLY A 87 5.18 -12.68 0.06
CA GLY A 87 5.89 -12.30 1.29
C GLY A 87 6.81 -13.44 1.73
N ARG A 88 8.12 -13.20 1.69
CA ARG A 88 9.14 -14.22 2.00
C ARG A 88 9.11 -14.54 3.49
N LYS A 89 9.20 -15.83 3.83
CA LYS A 89 9.36 -16.28 5.21
C LYS A 89 10.76 -15.92 5.71
N SER A 90 10.90 -14.83 6.48
CA SER A 90 12.09 -14.61 7.31
C SER A 90 11.88 -15.20 8.71
N LYS A 91 12.93 -15.67 9.39
CA LYS A 91 12.85 -16.07 10.81
C LYS A 91 12.80 -14.88 11.77
N LYS A 92 13.06 -13.64 11.29
CA LYS A 92 13.34 -12.46 12.12
C LYS A 92 12.22 -11.41 12.17
N SER A 93 11.34 -11.35 11.17
CA SER A 93 10.25 -10.37 11.10
C SER A 93 9.05 -11.00 10.43
N GLU A 94 7.83 -10.81 10.95
CA GLU A 94 6.55 -11.35 10.44
C GLU A 94 5.99 -10.65 9.22
N VAL A 95 6.60 -9.53 8.83
CA VAL A 95 6.17 -8.70 7.69
C VAL A 95 7.25 -8.63 6.61
N ALA A 96 6.83 -8.48 5.37
CA ALA A 96 7.70 -8.22 4.22
C ALA A 96 7.63 -6.73 3.87
N PHE A 97 8.71 -6.00 4.11
CA PHE A 97 8.86 -4.60 3.70
C PHE A 97 9.33 -4.49 2.24
N GLY A 98 8.78 -3.52 1.53
CA GLY A 98 9.16 -3.18 0.17
C GLY A 98 9.01 -1.69 -0.12
N THR A 99 9.61 -1.26 -1.23
CA THR A 99 9.45 0.07 -1.79
C THR A 99 9.39 -0.04 -3.30
N LEU A 100 8.58 0.80 -3.95
CA LEU A 100 8.89 1.22 -5.31
C LEU A 100 10.01 2.25 -5.24
N GLY A 101 10.97 2.25 -6.17
CA GLY A 101 12.00 3.30 -6.21
C GLY A 101 11.39 4.70 -6.34
N TRP A 102 12.22 5.74 -6.37
CA TRP A 102 11.73 7.08 -6.72
C TRP A 102 11.11 7.05 -8.12
N LEU A 103 9.85 7.48 -8.21
CA LEU A 103 9.08 7.64 -9.43
C LEU A 103 8.86 9.14 -9.67
N ALA A 104 8.58 9.49 -10.91
CA ALA A 104 8.11 10.82 -11.31
C ALA A 104 6.96 10.66 -12.29
N LEU A 105 5.96 11.54 -12.18
CA LEU A 105 4.85 11.57 -13.13
C LEU A 105 5.33 12.13 -14.47
N ASP A 106 4.75 11.64 -15.57
CA ASP A 106 5.08 12.09 -16.92
C ASP A 106 4.43 13.46 -17.20
N GLN A 107 4.25 13.84 -18.47
CA GLN A 107 3.63 15.12 -18.83
C GLN A 107 2.11 15.03 -19.04
N ASN A 108 1.50 13.85 -18.84
CA ASN A 108 0.08 13.63 -19.07
C ASN A 108 -0.72 13.90 -17.79
N VAL A 109 -1.28 15.10 -17.68
CA VAL A 109 -2.08 15.53 -16.54
C VAL A 109 -3.41 14.76 -16.41
N GLY A 110 -3.94 14.66 -15.19
CA GLY A 110 -5.17 13.92 -14.91
C GLY A 110 -5.12 13.10 -13.62
N GLU A 111 -5.93 12.05 -13.55
CA GLU A 111 -6.00 11.20 -12.36
C GLU A 111 -5.04 10.01 -12.46
N GLU A 112 -4.12 9.92 -11.50
CA GLU A 112 -3.18 8.82 -11.36
C GLU A 112 -3.65 7.86 -10.27
N ASN A 113 -3.68 6.55 -10.56
CA ASN A 113 -4.26 5.56 -9.67
C ASN A 113 -3.26 4.45 -9.33
N PHE A 114 -2.89 4.34 -8.06
CA PHE A 114 -2.14 3.21 -7.54
C PHE A 114 -3.09 2.23 -6.84
N ILE A 115 -3.19 1.02 -7.35
CA ILE A 115 -4.06 -0.04 -6.81
C ILE A 115 -3.18 -1.06 -6.10
N LEU A 116 -3.29 -1.12 -4.78
CA LEU A 116 -2.51 -2.02 -3.93
C LEU A 116 -3.41 -3.17 -3.50
N ILE A 117 -2.91 -4.41 -3.68
CA ILE A 117 -3.69 -5.62 -3.43
C ILE A 117 -2.82 -6.60 -2.65
N ALA A 118 -3.26 -6.97 -1.45
CA ALA A 118 -2.78 -8.16 -0.76
C ALA A 118 -3.77 -9.30 -0.97
N SER A 119 -3.29 -10.53 -1.13
CA SER A 119 -4.16 -11.70 -1.23
C SER A 119 -3.50 -12.95 -0.68
N GLU A 120 -4.28 -13.80 -0.01
CA GLU A 120 -3.84 -15.11 0.46
C GLU A 120 -3.34 -15.99 -0.72
N LYS A 121 -4.05 -15.92 -1.86
CA LYS A 121 -3.81 -16.75 -3.03
C LYS A 121 -3.24 -15.92 -4.19
N ARG A 122 -2.44 -16.57 -5.03
CA ARG A 122 -1.86 -15.93 -6.21
C ARG A 122 -2.96 -15.53 -7.20
N LEU A 123 -3.02 -14.25 -7.58
CA LEU A 123 -4.00 -13.71 -8.53
C LEU A 123 -3.60 -14.00 -9.99
N LYS A 124 -3.49 -15.29 -10.36
CA LYS A 124 -3.03 -15.74 -11.69
C LYS A 124 -3.81 -15.11 -12.85
N LYS A 125 -5.11 -14.85 -12.65
CA LYS A 125 -5.97 -14.23 -13.68
C LYS A 125 -5.61 -12.76 -13.92
N LEU A 126 -5.32 -12.01 -12.85
CA LEU A 126 -4.86 -10.64 -12.91
C LEU A 126 -3.51 -10.55 -13.65
N GLU A 127 -2.55 -11.38 -13.23
CA GLU A 127 -1.23 -11.47 -13.86
C GLU A 127 -1.33 -11.78 -15.37
N LYS A 128 -2.17 -12.77 -15.73
CA LYS A 128 -2.40 -13.13 -17.13
C LYS A 128 -3.00 -11.97 -17.93
N PHE A 129 -3.98 -11.26 -17.37
CA PHE A 129 -4.62 -10.14 -18.06
C PHE A 129 -3.68 -8.95 -18.24
N LEU A 130 -2.88 -8.58 -17.22
CA LEU A 130 -1.86 -7.53 -17.33
C LEU A 130 -0.77 -7.89 -18.34
N ALA A 131 -0.27 -9.14 -18.31
CA ALA A 131 0.72 -9.60 -19.28
C ALA A 131 0.18 -9.60 -20.72
N SER A 132 -1.09 -9.95 -20.90
CA SER A 132 -1.75 -9.93 -22.21
C SER A 132 -2.04 -8.51 -22.68
N TYR A 133 -2.46 -7.62 -21.77
CA TYR A 133 -2.70 -6.21 -22.04
C TYR A 133 -1.43 -5.51 -22.55
N LYS A 134 -0.28 -5.74 -21.90
CA LYS A 134 1.03 -5.17 -22.29
C LYS A 134 1.43 -5.53 -23.72
N LYS A 135 1.06 -6.73 -24.20
CA LYS A 135 1.41 -7.23 -25.55
C LYS A 135 0.35 -6.89 -26.61
N ALA A 136 -0.88 -6.60 -26.20
CA ALA A 136 -2.00 -6.41 -27.10
C ALA A 136 -2.02 -4.99 -27.71
N LYS A 137 -2.64 -4.86 -28.89
CA LYS A 137 -2.89 -3.59 -29.56
C LYS A 137 -4.37 -3.46 -29.97
N GLY A 138 -4.81 -2.23 -30.27
CA GLY A 138 -6.14 -1.93 -30.80
C GLY A 138 -7.29 -2.54 -29.98
N LYS A 139 -8.25 -3.17 -30.68
CA LYS A 139 -9.46 -3.78 -30.07
C LYS A 139 -9.13 -4.84 -29.00
N SER A 140 -8.03 -5.59 -29.17
CA SER A 140 -7.61 -6.59 -28.18
C SER A 140 -7.13 -5.94 -26.88
N ARG A 141 -6.33 -4.87 -26.98
CA ARG A 141 -5.87 -4.09 -25.81
C ARG A 141 -7.05 -3.53 -25.01
N LYS A 142 -8.03 -2.91 -25.70
CA LYS A 142 -9.28 -2.41 -25.08
C LYS A 142 -10.08 -3.52 -24.39
N ARG A 143 -10.09 -4.74 -24.92
CA ARG A 143 -10.75 -5.89 -24.29
C ARG A 143 -10.05 -6.31 -23.00
N PHE A 144 -8.72 -6.34 -22.98
CA PHE A 144 -7.97 -6.67 -21.76
C PHE A 144 -8.07 -5.57 -20.71
N PHE A 145 -8.09 -4.28 -21.11
CA PHE A 145 -8.38 -3.16 -20.20
C PHE A 145 -9.68 -3.41 -19.42
N LYS A 146 -10.79 -3.67 -20.14
CA LYS A 146 -12.09 -3.95 -19.52
C LYS A 146 -12.05 -5.15 -18.58
N ARG A 147 -11.30 -6.19 -18.93
CA ARG A 147 -11.15 -7.41 -18.11
C ARG A 147 -10.32 -7.18 -16.85
N ILE A 148 -9.29 -6.34 -16.91
CA ILE A 148 -8.49 -5.93 -15.75
C ILE A 148 -9.37 -5.11 -14.82
N HIS A 149 -10.03 -4.07 -15.35
CA HIS A 149 -10.91 -3.21 -14.58
C HIS A 149 -12.03 -4.01 -13.88
N ALA A 150 -12.78 -4.85 -14.62
CA ALA A 150 -13.83 -5.68 -14.03
C ALA A 150 -13.31 -6.69 -12.99
N LEU A 151 -12.06 -7.14 -13.11
CA LEU A 151 -11.45 -8.01 -12.10
C LEU A 151 -11.09 -7.23 -10.84
N ILE A 152 -10.55 -6.01 -10.97
CA ILE A 152 -10.25 -5.12 -9.84
C ILE A 152 -11.54 -4.74 -9.12
N GLU A 153 -12.58 -4.33 -9.85
CA GLU A 153 -13.91 -4.04 -9.28
C GLU A 153 -14.49 -5.24 -8.53
N LYS A 154 -14.34 -6.45 -9.10
CA LYS A 154 -14.77 -7.67 -8.41
C LYS A 154 -13.95 -7.94 -7.14
N LEU A 155 -12.65 -7.67 -7.14
CA LEU A 155 -11.82 -7.82 -5.95
C LEU A 155 -12.17 -6.77 -4.89
N HIS A 156 -12.54 -5.56 -5.31
CA HIS A 156 -12.95 -4.49 -4.42
C HIS A 156 -14.33 -4.71 -3.80
N GLY A 157 -15.31 -5.14 -4.60
CA GLY A 157 -16.71 -5.36 -4.17
C GLY A 157 -17.05 -6.79 -3.75
N GLY A 158 -16.15 -7.75 -3.96
CA GLY A 158 -16.38 -9.18 -3.72
C GLY A 158 -16.48 -9.59 -2.24
N GLU A 159 -16.01 -8.74 -1.32
CA GLU A 159 -16.08 -8.96 0.14
C GLU A 159 -17.28 -8.26 0.80
N SER A 160 -17.97 -7.36 0.08
CA SER A 160 -19.19 -6.70 0.59
C SER A 160 -20.43 -7.62 0.65
N ALA A 161 -20.33 -8.90 0.26
CA ALA A 161 -21.40 -9.88 0.45
C ALA A 161 -21.36 -10.56 1.84
N GLY A 162 -20.34 -10.29 2.66
CA GLY A 162 -20.25 -10.77 4.03
C GLY A 162 -19.42 -9.83 4.90
N LYS A 163 -20.07 -8.81 5.49
CA LYS A 163 -19.55 -7.96 6.59
C LYS A 163 -18.06 -7.57 6.53
N GLY A 164 -17.71 -6.65 5.64
CA GLY A 164 -16.44 -5.94 5.73
C GLY A 164 -16.19 -5.07 4.50
N ALA A 165 -16.70 -3.84 4.48
CA ALA A 165 -16.21 -2.88 3.50
C ALA A 165 -14.71 -2.67 3.76
N VAL A 166 -13.87 -2.89 2.74
CA VAL A 166 -12.43 -2.62 2.81
C VAL A 166 -12.23 -1.13 3.01
N LEU A 167 -12.07 -0.72 4.27
CA LEU A 167 -11.81 0.66 4.66
C LEU A 167 -10.30 0.80 4.78
N ALA A 168 -9.68 1.50 3.82
CA ALA A 168 -8.34 2.01 4.04
C ALA A 168 -8.43 3.03 5.19
N GLN A 169 -7.84 2.70 6.33
CA GLN A 169 -7.88 3.55 7.52
C GLN A 169 -6.56 4.31 7.61
N ARG A 170 -6.67 5.63 7.78
CA ARG A 170 -5.52 6.46 8.14
C ARG A 170 -5.10 6.08 9.55
N LEU A 171 -3.82 5.78 9.74
CA LEU A 171 -3.29 5.44 11.05
C LEU A 171 -3.31 6.69 11.95
N GLU A 172 -4.04 6.65 13.07
CA GLU A 172 -4.25 7.80 13.99
C GLU A 172 -2.94 8.38 14.56
N LYS A 173 -1.90 7.56 14.61
CA LYS A 173 -0.53 7.97 14.84
C LYS A 173 0.30 7.30 13.75
N PRO A 174 1.14 8.00 12.96
CA PRO A 174 2.21 7.30 12.26
C PRO A 174 2.91 6.46 13.33
N VAL A 175 3.11 5.18 13.10
CA VAL A 175 3.72 4.29 14.09
C VAL A 175 5.11 4.86 14.43
N ILE A 176 5.12 5.60 15.55
CA ILE A 176 6.10 6.48 16.21
C ILE A 176 7.37 6.86 15.41
N GLY A 177 7.73 8.12 15.21
CA GLY A 177 7.36 9.32 15.97
C GLY A 177 7.80 10.62 15.29
N GLY A 178 7.08 11.68 15.65
CA GLY A 178 7.11 12.99 15.03
C GLY A 178 8.42 13.75 15.23
N VAL A 179 8.92 14.28 14.13
CA VAL A 179 9.80 15.46 13.97
C VAL A 179 9.87 15.73 12.46
N ALA A 180 10.00 16.99 12.06
CA ALA A 180 10.46 17.32 10.72
C ALA A 180 11.78 16.58 10.45
N PHE A 181 11.90 15.92 9.30
CA PHE A 181 13.10 15.14 8.95
C PHE A 181 14.25 16.09 8.61
N ARG A 182 15.11 16.41 9.57
CA ARG A 182 16.46 16.92 9.31
C ARG A 182 17.45 15.76 9.44
N GLY A 183 18.14 15.47 8.33
CA GLY A 183 19.40 14.71 8.28
C GLY A 183 19.44 13.37 9.01
N SER A 184 18.98 12.29 8.36
CA SER A 184 19.58 10.97 8.60
C SER A 184 20.10 10.45 7.27
N GLN A 185 21.43 10.35 7.15
CA GLN A 185 22.21 9.88 5.99
C GLN A 185 22.02 8.39 5.68
N SER A 186 20.78 7.92 5.66
CA SER A 186 20.47 6.63 5.06
C SER A 186 19.15 6.76 4.34
N ASP A 187 19.15 6.37 3.06
CA ASP A 187 17.96 6.03 2.25
C ASP A 187 17.09 4.90 2.85
N GLY A 188 17.22 4.67 4.16
CA GLY A 188 16.53 3.68 4.95
C GLY A 188 15.05 4.02 5.01
N ILE A 189 14.28 3.24 4.26
CA ILE A 189 12.84 3.06 4.41
C ILE A 189 12.57 2.87 5.91
N SER A 190 11.99 3.89 6.56
CA SER A 190 11.59 3.78 7.96
C SER A 190 10.11 3.45 8.04
N ALA A 191 9.72 2.67 9.05
CA ALA A 191 8.31 2.36 9.38
C ALA A 191 7.44 3.63 9.53
N LYS A 192 8.08 4.80 9.71
CA LYS A 192 7.45 6.12 9.78
C LYS A 192 6.83 6.60 8.46
N SER A 193 7.17 5.97 7.34
CA SER A 193 6.60 6.28 6.01
C SER A 193 5.31 5.52 5.70
N LEU A 194 4.88 4.61 6.58
CA LEU A 194 3.64 3.84 6.44
C LEU A 194 2.51 4.55 7.19
N THR A 195 1.62 5.21 6.44
CA THR A 195 0.59 6.13 6.95
C THR A 195 -0.81 5.55 6.90
N HIS A 196 -1.02 4.47 6.14
CA HIS A 196 -2.31 3.85 5.90
C HIS A 196 -2.24 2.34 6.16
N GLU A 197 -3.38 1.77 6.50
CA GLU A 197 -3.59 0.33 6.61
C GLU A 197 -4.83 -0.09 5.81
N ALA A 198 -4.77 -1.27 5.21
CA ALA A 198 -5.91 -1.93 4.60
C ALA A 198 -5.97 -3.39 5.07
N VAL A 199 -7.18 -3.85 5.35
CA VAL A 199 -7.50 -5.19 5.85
C VAL A 199 -8.67 -5.74 5.04
N GLY A 200 -8.72 -7.05 4.84
CA GLY A 200 -9.85 -7.75 4.24
C GLY A 200 -9.73 -9.28 4.36
N ASP A 201 -10.75 -9.97 3.87
CA ASP A 201 -10.92 -11.42 3.99
C ASP A 201 -10.45 -12.11 2.71
N ASP A 202 -9.37 -12.89 2.77
CA ASP A 202 -8.62 -13.49 1.65
C ASP A 202 -7.98 -12.48 0.68
N VAL A 203 -8.52 -11.27 0.54
CA VAL A 203 -7.98 -10.15 -0.23
C VAL A 203 -8.10 -8.86 0.58
N ALA A 204 -7.11 -7.97 0.49
CA ALA A 204 -7.26 -6.58 0.91
C ALA A 204 -6.89 -5.71 -0.29
N LEU A 205 -7.69 -4.68 -0.57
CA LEU A 205 -7.50 -3.83 -1.74
C LEU A 205 -7.78 -2.36 -1.42
N THR A 206 -6.84 -1.49 -1.79
CA THR A 206 -7.06 -0.03 -1.74
C THR A 206 -6.62 0.63 -3.04
N MET A 207 -7.18 1.81 -3.31
CA MET A 207 -6.82 2.69 -4.40
C MET A 207 -6.32 4.02 -3.83
N PHE A 208 -5.08 4.37 -4.16
CA PHE A 208 -4.50 5.66 -3.83
C PHE A 208 -4.47 6.53 -5.08
N VAL A 209 -5.20 7.65 -5.00
CA VAL A 209 -5.38 8.58 -6.11
C VAL A 209 -4.44 9.76 -5.94
N ILE A 210 -3.80 10.19 -7.03
CA ILE A 210 -3.05 11.45 -7.12
C ILE A 210 -3.68 12.31 -8.20
N GLN A 211 -3.84 13.60 -7.93
CA GLN A 211 -4.28 14.59 -8.90
C GLN A 211 -3.04 15.15 -9.60
N HIS A 212 -2.74 14.68 -10.80
CA HIS A 212 -1.60 15.14 -11.59
C HIS A 212 -1.96 16.42 -12.33
N ARG A 213 -1.17 17.48 -12.12
CA ARG A 213 -1.34 18.80 -12.72
C ARG A 213 -0.14 19.26 -13.53
#